data_AF-A0A545SQJ2-F1
#
_entry.id   AF-A0A545SQJ2-F1
#
_cell.length_a   1.000
_cell.length_b   1.000
_cell.length_c   1.000
_cell.angle_alpha   90.00
_cell.angle_beta   90.00
_cell.angle_gamma   90.00
#
_symmetry.space_group_name_H-M   'P 1'
#
loop_
_entity.id
_entity.type
_entity.pdbx_description
1 polymer ?
#
loop_
_entity_poly.entity_id
_entity_poly.type
_entity_poly.pdbx_seq_one_letter_code
_entity_poly.pdbx_strand_id
1 'polypeptide(L)'
;MLQVTSKLEAKRYLETWHKKNPCPHKLYKWFPLEDFAIQLEQRIESPSSINQGDGSYLCGVASFFYNLAEINPLGYTKYALGLYEKGVGEIPGKLGDTIIIDTKRISRKNLGKSKAFQAPVNKDIPYLDWMTLAIFADWNHTLFPMGKQTKGNNWNVLNNTLPYEMVKWFKNLGYTIGVDLNSAYTTTQYVTEALTGDEAFIKKQKASIVAASNYWGREWKVIFFVDSAITTAAKQAKNANGDLHKEMDKRSPTGTHYITLESCINIHEHSQTMSFSFYDYGDIHKDIHFRLEDFCKHYFGYLAFKPPF
;
A
#
# COMPACT_ATOMS: atom_id res chain seq x y z
N MET A 1 10.89 11.76 -19.03
CA MET A 1 11.81 10.79 -18.38
C MET A 1 11.38 10.71 -16.93
N LEU A 2 11.00 9.53 -16.42
CA LEU A 2 10.75 9.35 -14.98
C LEU A 2 12.14 9.37 -14.32
N GLN A 3 12.63 10.55 -13.98
CA GLN A 3 13.85 10.65 -13.19
C GLN A 3 13.50 10.19 -11.78
N VAL A 4 14.32 9.32 -11.19
CA VAL A 4 14.36 9.20 -9.74
C VAL A 4 14.61 10.60 -9.20
N THR A 5 13.59 11.19 -8.61
CA THR A 5 13.68 12.56 -8.10
C THR A 5 14.18 12.53 -6.68
N SER A 6 14.98 13.50 -6.31
CA SER A 6 15.46 13.60 -4.93
C SER A 6 14.36 14.13 -4.00
N LYS A 7 14.43 13.76 -2.71
CA LYS A 7 13.63 14.38 -1.65
C LYS A 7 13.82 15.91 -1.62
N LEU A 8 15.02 16.39 -1.97
CA LEU A 8 15.34 17.82 -2.03
C LEU A 8 14.52 18.55 -3.11
N GLU A 9 14.35 17.96 -4.30
CA GLU A 9 13.52 18.54 -5.36
C GLU A 9 12.05 18.59 -4.95
N ALA A 10 11.55 17.52 -4.31
CA ALA A 10 10.20 17.47 -3.77
C ALA A 10 9.96 18.57 -2.72
N LYS A 11 10.89 18.74 -1.77
CA LYS A 11 10.86 19.80 -0.75
C LYS A 11 10.88 21.20 -1.36
N ARG A 12 11.80 21.48 -2.29
CA ARG A 12 11.86 22.78 -3.00
C ARG A 12 10.57 23.08 -3.77
N TYR A 13 9.97 22.06 -4.37
CA TYR A 13 8.69 22.20 -5.07
C TYR A 13 7.57 22.56 -4.09
N LEU A 14 7.47 21.88 -2.95
CA LEU A 14 6.52 22.19 -1.88
C LEU A 14 6.71 23.61 -1.32
N GLU A 15 7.93 24.01 -0.98
CA GLU A 15 8.25 25.35 -0.49
C GLU A 15 7.84 26.45 -1.49
N THR A 16 8.15 26.24 -2.77
CA THR A 16 7.79 27.18 -3.84
C THR A 16 6.28 27.29 -3.99
N TRP A 17 5.57 26.16 -3.90
CA TRP A 17 4.11 26.13 -3.96
C TRP A 17 3.48 26.83 -2.76
N HIS A 18 3.99 26.58 -1.54
CA HIS A 18 3.45 27.15 -0.30
C HIS A 18 3.55 28.68 -0.29
N LYS A 19 4.67 29.23 -0.76
CA LYS A 19 4.86 30.70 -0.91
C LYS A 19 3.90 31.34 -1.91
N LYS A 20 3.46 30.61 -2.93
CA LYS A 20 2.60 31.13 -4.01
C LYS A 20 1.10 31.02 -3.72
N ASN A 21 0.69 30.11 -2.84
CA ASN A 21 -0.71 29.77 -2.61
C ASN A 21 -1.10 29.94 -1.15
N PRO A 22 -1.32 31.17 -0.65
CA PRO A 22 -1.58 31.43 0.77
C PRO A 22 -3.00 31.04 1.23
N CYS A 23 -3.88 30.54 0.34
CA CYS A 23 -5.28 30.28 0.67
C CYS A 23 -5.67 28.82 0.41
N PRO A 24 -6.31 28.13 1.38
CA PRO A 24 -6.75 26.75 1.21
C PRO A 24 -7.82 26.65 0.11
N HIS A 25 -7.74 25.59 -0.68
CA HIS A 25 -8.68 25.34 -1.76
C HIS A 25 -10.07 24.95 -1.23
N LYS A 26 -11.13 25.32 -1.96
CA LYS A 26 -12.53 25.17 -1.52
C LYS A 26 -13.02 23.72 -1.38
N LEU A 27 -12.29 22.73 -1.91
CA LEU A 27 -12.69 21.32 -1.88
C LEU A 27 -12.50 20.68 -0.49
N TYR A 28 -11.39 20.99 0.20
CA TYR A 28 -11.02 20.35 1.46
C TYR A 28 -11.08 21.36 2.61
N LYS A 29 -12.26 21.94 2.86
CA LYS A 29 -12.46 22.95 3.91
C LYS A 29 -12.07 22.47 5.32
N TRP A 30 -12.04 21.15 5.52
CA TRP A 30 -11.65 20.49 6.76
C TRP A 30 -10.15 20.24 6.90
N PHE A 31 -9.35 20.56 5.87
CA PHE A 31 -7.91 20.33 5.85
C PHE A 31 -7.15 21.65 5.66
N PRO A 32 -6.69 22.30 6.74
CA PRO A 32 -5.94 23.55 6.66
C PRO A 32 -4.67 23.44 5.82
N LEU A 33 -4.29 24.55 5.16
CA LEU A 33 -3.13 24.61 4.27
C LEU A 33 -1.82 24.28 5.00
N GLU A 34 -1.64 24.82 6.20
CA GLU A 34 -0.42 24.61 7.01
C GLU A 34 -0.30 23.14 7.42
N ASP A 35 -1.39 22.53 7.92
CA ASP A 35 -1.43 21.12 8.26
C ASP A 35 -1.13 20.23 7.04
N PHE A 36 -1.63 20.62 5.86
CA PHE A 36 -1.34 19.93 4.61
C PHE A 36 0.15 20.00 4.25
N ALA A 37 0.76 21.18 4.32
CA ALA A 37 2.18 21.37 4.01
C ALA A 37 3.06 20.55 4.97
N ILE A 38 2.79 20.62 6.27
CA ILE A 38 3.51 19.86 7.31
C ILE A 38 3.39 18.36 7.06
N GLN A 39 2.17 17.85 6.87
CA GLN A 39 1.97 16.41 6.64
C GLN A 39 2.65 15.96 5.34
N LEU A 40 2.63 16.78 4.28
CA LEU A 40 3.26 16.41 3.01
C LEU A 40 4.78 16.38 3.13
N GLU A 41 5.37 17.35 3.83
CA GLU A 41 6.81 17.34 4.12
C GLU A 41 7.21 16.08 4.92
N GLN A 42 6.42 15.68 5.92
CA GLN A 42 6.68 14.46 6.69
C GLN A 42 6.74 13.21 5.81
N ARG A 43 5.88 13.10 4.79
CA ARG A 43 5.88 11.92 3.87
C ARG A 43 7.03 11.98 2.87
N ILE A 44 7.43 13.18 2.44
CA ILE A 44 8.63 13.34 1.61
C ILE A 44 9.87 12.90 2.39
N GLU A 45 9.97 13.29 3.67
CA GLU A 45 11.10 12.94 4.52
C GLU A 45 11.07 11.46 4.91
N SER A 46 9.90 10.96 5.29
CA SER A 46 9.70 9.60 5.77
C SER A 46 8.46 8.98 5.09
N PRO A 47 8.63 8.33 3.93
CA PRO A 47 7.53 7.67 3.22
C PRO A 47 6.75 6.68 4.08
N SER A 48 7.41 6.03 5.04
CA SER A 48 6.77 5.06 5.95
C SER A 48 5.74 5.70 6.88
N SER A 49 5.69 7.04 6.97
CA SER A 49 4.64 7.75 7.71
C SER A 49 3.28 7.74 6.99
N ILE A 50 3.21 7.34 5.72
CA ILE A 50 1.93 7.12 5.02
C ILE A 50 1.13 6.08 5.80
N ASN A 51 0.00 6.50 6.35
CA ASN A 51 -0.81 5.71 7.27
C ASN A 51 -2.27 5.70 6.83
N GLN A 52 -2.81 4.51 6.57
CA GLN A 52 -4.22 4.35 6.20
C GLN A 52 -5.14 4.17 7.41
N GLY A 53 -4.59 4.07 8.62
CA GLY A 53 -5.29 3.72 9.85
C GLY A 53 -5.82 2.29 9.88
N ASP A 54 -6.06 1.80 11.09
CA ASP A 54 -6.61 0.45 11.28
C ASP A 54 -8.04 0.36 10.74
N GLY A 55 -8.34 -0.78 10.09
CA GLY A 55 -9.67 -1.10 9.58
C GLY A 55 -10.08 -0.34 8.31
N SER A 56 -9.18 0.43 7.69
CA SER A 56 -9.39 0.87 6.32
C SER A 56 -8.94 -0.22 5.34
N TYR A 57 -9.61 -0.34 4.19
CA TYR A 57 -9.30 -1.33 3.15
C TYR A 57 -8.40 -0.70 2.08
N LEU A 58 -7.55 0.24 2.47
CA LEU A 58 -6.70 1.02 1.56
C LEU A 58 -5.30 0.40 1.42
N CYS A 59 -5.15 -0.86 1.86
CA CYS A 59 -3.94 -1.67 1.89
C CYS A 59 -2.97 -1.43 0.73
N GLY A 60 -3.41 -1.86 -0.45
CA GLY A 60 -2.60 -1.83 -1.65
C GLY A 60 -2.33 -0.41 -2.13
N VAL A 61 -3.26 0.52 -1.91
CA VAL A 61 -3.08 1.94 -2.26
C VAL A 61 -2.00 2.57 -1.37
N ALA A 62 -1.99 2.27 -0.08
CA ALA A 62 -0.95 2.75 0.83
C ALA A 62 0.42 2.16 0.47
N SER A 63 0.51 0.84 0.20
CA SER A 63 1.75 0.23 -0.29
C SER A 63 2.22 0.85 -1.62
N PHE A 64 1.30 1.16 -2.54
CA PHE A 64 1.62 1.83 -3.79
C PHE A 64 2.22 3.22 -3.55
N PHE A 65 1.56 4.06 -2.73
CA PHE A 65 2.05 5.41 -2.47
C PHE A 65 3.30 5.46 -1.59
N TYR A 66 3.47 4.50 -0.69
CA TYR A 66 4.71 4.28 0.04
C TYR A 66 5.90 4.12 -0.93
N ASN A 67 5.80 3.17 -1.84
CA ASN A 67 6.85 2.94 -2.85
C ASN A 67 7.01 4.11 -3.82
N LEU A 68 5.91 4.78 -4.20
CA LEU A 68 5.97 5.96 -5.07
C LEU A 68 6.70 7.12 -4.37
N ALA A 69 6.38 7.42 -3.11
CA ALA A 69 7.04 8.48 -2.35
C ALA A 69 8.52 8.18 -2.09
N GLU A 70 8.89 6.92 -1.99
CA GLU A 70 10.29 6.51 -1.84
C GLU A 70 11.09 6.65 -3.14
N ILE A 71 10.53 6.19 -4.26
CA ILE A 71 11.23 6.15 -5.56
C ILE A 71 11.13 7.47 -6.33
N ASN A 72 9.99 8.14 -6.25
CA ASN A 72 9.66 9.37 -6.95
C ASN A 72 8.92 10.34 -6.01
N PRO A 73 9.60 10.86 -4.97
CA PRO A 73 9.01 11.78 -4.01
C PRO A 73 8.39 13.00 -4.69
N LEU A 74 8.98 13.55 -5.76
CA LEU A 74 8.40 14.69 -6.47
C LEU A 74 7.08 14.32 -7.18
N GLY A 75 6.99 13.11 -7.74
CA GLY A 75 5.75 12.59 -8.32
C GLY A 75 4.64 12.49 -7.28
N TYR A 76 4.94 11.94 -6.11
CA TYR A 76 3.99 11.91 -4.98
C TYR A 76 3.58 13.32 -4.54
N THR A 77 4.55 14.24 -4.40
CA THR A 77 4.31 15.65 -4.04
C THR A 77 3.42 16.36 -5.04
N LYS A 78 3.67 16.23 -6.35
CA LYS A 78 2.83 16.81 -7.41
C LYS A 78 1.42 16.25 -7.39
N TYR A 79 1.28 14.95 -7.17
CA TYR A 79 -0.02 14.31 -7.02
C TYR A 79 -0.82 14.89 -5.84
N ALA A 80 -0.23 14.91 -4.65
CA ALA A 80 -0.87 15.44 -3.45
C ALA A 80 -1.26 16.92 -3.59
N LEU A 81 -0.36 17.74 -4.12
CA LEU A 81 -0.57 19.17 -4.35
C LEU A 81 -1.66 19.43 -5.39
N GLY A 82 -1.61 18.71 -6.51
CA GLY A 82 -2.62 18.84 -7.56
C GLY A 82 -4.02 18.47 -7.07
N LEU A 83 -4.13 17.41 -6.26
CA LEU A 83 -5.38 17.07 -5.59
C LEU A 83 -5.85 18.19 -4.68
N TYR A 84 -5.00 18.63 -3.74
CA TYR A 84 -5.36 19.65 -2.76
C TYR A 84 -5.80 20.95 -3.44
N GLU A 85 -4.99 21.46 -4.39
CA GLU A 85 -5.17 22.76 -5.04
C GLU A 85 -6.26 22.77 -6.12
N LYS A 86 -6.37 21.71 -6.92
CA LYS A 86 -7.19 21.72 -8.15
C LYS A 86 -8.24 20.62 -8.19
N GLY A 87 -8.16 19.67 -7.25
CA GLY A 87 -8.89 18.42 -7.34
C GLY A 87 -8.40 17.53 -8.50
N VAL A 88 -7.17 17.74 -8.99
CA VAL A 88 -6.59 16.95 -10.09
C VAL A 88 -5.20 16.49 -9.69
N GLY A 89 -5.07 15.21 -9.39
CA GLY A 89 -3.79 14.58 -9.06
C GLY A 89 -3.14 14.01 -10.30
N GLU A 90 -1.85 14.27 -10.48
CA GLU A 90 -1.06 13.74 -11.59
C GLU A 90 0.13 12.96 -11.06
N ILE A 91 0.27 11.70 -11.49
CA ILE A 91 1.44 10.89 -11.22
C ILE A 91 2.15 10.66 -12.56
N PRO A 92 3.27 11.35 -12.81
CA PRO A 92 3.97 11.26 -14.09
C PRO A 92 4.63 9.88 -14.26
N GLY A 93 4.41 9.26 -15.41
CA GLY A 93 4.99 8.00 -15.88
C GLY A 93 6.13 8.20 -16.88
N LYS A 94 6.64 7.09 -17.44
CA LYS A 94 7.59 7.12 -18.57
C LYS A 94 6.83 7.41 -19.89
N LEU A 95 7.55 7.87 -20.92
CA LEU A 95 7.06 7.99 -22.30
C LEU A 95 5.81 8.88 -22.52
N GLY A 96 5.51 9.78 -21.58
CA GLY A 96 4.34 10.65 -21.67
C GLY A 96 3.08 10.07 -21.03
N ASP A 97 3.14 8.82 -20.54
CA ASP A 97 2.07 8.25 -19.73
C ASP A 97 1.98 9.02 -18.40
N THR A 98 0.77 9.28 -17.94
CA THR A 98 0.50 9.95 -16.66
C THR A 98 -0.79 9.39 -16.12
N ILE A 99 -0.77 8.97 -14.85
CA ILE A 99 -2.02 8.66 -14.15
C ILE A 99 -2.63 9.99 -13.73
N ILE A 100 -3.77 10.33 -14.35
CA ILE A 100 -4.51 11.55 -14.06
C ILE A 100 -5.78 11.18 -13.28
N ILE A 101 -5.84 11.64 -12.03
CA ILE A 101 -6.97 11.48 -11.13
C ILE A 101 -7.71 12.81 -11.03
N ASP A 102 -8.82 12.94 -11.75
CA ASP A 102 -9.68 14.13 -11.70
C ASP A 102 -10.89 13.87 -10.78
N THR A 103 -10.94 14.57 -9.65
CA THR A 103 -12.03 14.48 -8.66
C THR A 103 -13.41 14.82 -9.24
N LYS A 104 -13.48 15.58 -10.34
CA LYS A 104 -14.75 15.82 -11.06
C LYS A 104 -15.30 14.55 -11.69
N ARG A 105 -14.45 13.58 -12.03
CA ARG A 105 -14.90 12.26 -12.53
C ARG A 105 -15.45 11.39 -11.41
N ILE A 106 -14.90 11.55 -10.21
CA ILE A 106 -15.38 10.89 -8.99
C ILE A 106 -16.73 11.48 -8.56
N SER A 107 -16.89 12.81 -8.69
CA SER A 107 -18.11 13.53 -8.29
C SER A 107 -19.30 13.35 -9.25
N ARG A 108 -19.06 13.08 -10.54
CA ARG A 108 -20.14 12.94 -11.55
C ARG A 108 -20.90 11.62 -11.47
N LYS A 109 -20.31 10.53 -10.94
CA LYS A 109 -20.99 9.23 -10.81
C LYS A 109 -21.59 8.98 -9.40
N ASN A 110 -21.16 9.73 -8.37
CA ASN A 110 -21.60 9.55 -6.98
C ASN A 110 -21.87 10.90 -6.28
N LEU A 111 -22.71 11.73 -6.91
CA LEU A 111 -23.13 13.06 -6.49
C LEU A 111 -23.42 13.14 -4.97
N GLY A 112 -22.48 13.72 -4.21
CA GLY A 112 -22.66 14.17 -2.83
C GLY A 112 -22.36 13.17 -1.71
N LYS A 113 -21.97 11.92 -1.99
CA LYS A 113 -21.81 10.86 -0.95
C LYS A 113 -20.43 10.22 -0.84
N SER A 114 -19.49 10.52 -1.73
CA SER A 114 -18.14 9.94 -1.60
C SER A 114 -17.48 10.43 -0.31
N LYS A 115 -17.12 9.48 0.56
CA LYS A 115 -16.43 9.77 1.82
C LYS A 115 -15.01 10.28 1.60
N ALA A 116 -14.46 10.13 0.39
CA ALA A 116 -13.13 10.64 0.04
C ALA A 116 -13.03 12.18 0.12
N PHE A 117 -14.17 12.89 0.07
CA PHE A 117 -14.22 14.36 0.22
C PHE A 117 -14.62 14.82 1.63
N GLN A 118 -14.92 13.89 2.53
CA GLN A 118 -15.20 14.17 3.94
C GLN A 118 -13.93 13.95 4.76
N ALA A 119 -13.81 14.65 5.89
CA ALA A 119 -12.73 14.36 6.83
C ALA A 119 -12.78 12.87 7.24
N PRO A 120 -11.62 12.23 7.48
CA PRO A 120 -11.61 10.84 7.92
C PRO A 120 -12.36 10.72 9.25
N VAL A 121 -13.22 9.70 9.35
CA VAL A 121 -13.94 9.38 10.59
C VAL A 121 -12.99 8.75 11.61
N ASN A 122 -12.04 7.95 11.13
CA ASN A 122 -10.95 7.44 11.94
C ASN A 122 -9.89 8.53 12.12
N LYS A 123 -9.71 8.99 13.36
CA LYS A 123 -8.75 10.04 13.71
C LYS A 123 -7.30 9.60 13.60
N ASP A 124 -7.05 8.30 13.51
CA ASP A 124 -5.71 7.74 13.34
C ASP A 124 -5.20 7.88 11.91
N ILE A 125 -6.08 8.23 10.95
CA ILE A 125 -5.72 8.48 9.55
C ILE A 125 -5.38 9.97 9.39
N PRO A 126 -4.14 10.32 9.05
CA PRO A 126 -3.76 11.69 8.74
C PRO A 126 -4.56 12.22 7.55
N TYR A 127 -4.92 13.50 7.59
CA TYR A 127 -5.76 14.14 6.57
C TYR A 127 -5.19 14.03 5.16
N LEU A 128 -3.86 14.15 5.03
CA LEU A 128 -3.16 13.95 3.77
C LEU A 128 -3.33 12.53 3.24
N ASP A 129 -3.16 11.53 4.10
CA ASP A 129 -3.23 10.13 3.72
C ASP A 129 -4.68 9.77 3.36
N TRP A 130 -5.67 10.23 4.13
CA TRP A 130 -7.07 10.06 3.76
C TRP A 130 -7.36 10.66 2.37
N MET A 131 -6.97 11.93 2.14
CA MET A 131 -7.19 12.59 0.86
C MET A 131 -6.52 11.83 -0.29
N THR A 132 -5.24 11.51 -0.17
CA THR A 132 -4.46 10.89 -1.25
C THR A 132 -4.86 9.45 -1.53
N LEU A 133 -5.08 8.64 -0.49
CA LEU A 133 -5.43 7.22 -0.60
C LEU A 133 -6.90 7.03 -1.00
N ALA A 134 -7.83 7.71 -0.32
CA ALA A 134 -9.26 7.53 -0.56
C ALA A 134 -9.68 7.96 -1.97
N ILE A 135 -9.13 9.08 -2.46
CA ILE A 135 -9.43 9.60 -3.80
C ILE A 135 -8.88 8.66 -4.87
N PHE A 136 -7.68 8.12 -4.68
CA PHE A 136 -7.11 7.16 -5.61
C PHE A 136 -7.92 5.87 -5.67
N ALA A 137 -8.31 5.33 -4.51
CA ALA A 137 -9.16 4.15 -4.42
C ALA A 137 -10.52 4.37 -5.11
N ASP A 138 -11.20 5.50 -4.81
CA ASP A 138 -12.51 5.81 -5.38
C ASP A 138 -12.45 6.06 -6.90
N TRP A 139 -11.34 6.63 -7.39
CA TRP A 139 -11.09 6.79 -8.83
C TRP A 139 -10.88 5.44 -9.53
N ASN A 140 -10.16 4.51 -8.89
CA ASN A 140 -9.85 3.21 -9.48
C ASN A 140 -11.07 2.26 -9.45
N HIS A 141 -11.91 2.32 -8.42
CA HIS A 141 -13.03 1.40 -8.20
C HIS A 141 -14.33 1.90 -8.84
N THR A 142 -14.38 1.93 -10.17
CA THR A 142 -15.55 2.47 -10.89
C THR A 142 -16.87 1.70 -10.66
N LEU A 143 -16.81 0.44 -10.23
CA LEU A 143 -18.00 -0.39 -9.92
C LEU A 143 -18.41 -0.33 -8.43
N PHE A 144 -17.47 -0.06 -7.51
CA PHE A 144 -17.71 -0.04 -6.07
C PHE A 144 -17.05 1.19 -5.42
N PRO A 145 -17.66 2.37 -5.58
CA PRO A 145 -17.14 3.59 -5.00
C PRO A 145 -17.13 3.54 -3.47
N MET A 146 -16.18 4.24 -2.86
CA MET A 146 -16.02 4.42 -1.42
C MET A 146 -17.29 5.06 -0.82
N GLY A 147 -18.14 4.25 -0.14
CA GLY A 147 -19.30 4.76 0.57
C GLY A 147 -20.63 4.01 0.42
N LYS A 148 -20.71 2.91 -0.33
CA LYS A 148 -21.87 1.99 -0.19
C LYS A 148 -21.72 1.17 1.09
N GLN A 149 -22.22 1.71 2.20
CA GLN A 149 -22.62 0.90 3.35
C GLN A 149 -23.71 -0.06 2.86
N THR A 150 -23.38 -1.32 2.63
CA THR A 150 -24.38 -2.37 2.75
C THR A 150 -24.82 -2.39 4.22
N LYS A 151 -26.11 -2.57 4.51
CA LYS A 151 -26.54 -2.75 5.91
C LYS A 151 -25.78 -3.95 6.49
N GLY A 152 -25.08 -3.73 7.61
CA GLY A 152 -24.11 -4.65 8.19
C GLY A 152 -22.68 -4.19 7.88
N ASN A 153 -21.78 -4.25 8.86
CA ASN A 153 -20.40 -3.75 8.82
C ASN A 153 -19.47 -4.41 7.77
N ASN A 154 -20.02 -5.01 6.72
CA ASN A 154 -19.31 -5.64 5.64
C ASN A 154 -18.86 -4.58 4.63
N TRP A 155 -17.80 -3.85 4.97
CA TRP A 155 -16.89 -3.26 3.99
C TRP A 155 -16.09 -4.34 3.21
N ASN A 156 -16.55 -5.59 3.30
CA ASN A 156 -15.77 -6.79 3.09
C ASN A 156 -15.64 -7.08 1.58
N VAL A 157 -14.38 -7.22 1.16
CA VAL A 157 -13.90 -7.81 -0.10
C VAL A 157 -13.99 -6.93 -1.36
N LEU A 158 -15.07 -6.18 -1.59
CA LEU A 158 -15.29 -5.50 -2.88
C LEU A 158 -14.51 -4.18 -3.09
N ASN A 159 -13.96 -3.61 -2.01
CA ASN A 159 -13.17 -2.38 -2.06
C ASN A 159 -11.67 -2.60 -1.86
N ASN A 160 -11.21 -3.85 -1.73
CA ASN A 160 -9.78 -4.10 -1.59
C ASN A 160 -9.10 -3.96 -2.95
N THR A 161 -7.90 -3.41 -2.96
CA THR A 161 -7.05 -3.43 -4.16
C THR A 161 -6.86 -4.87 -4.60
N LEU A 162 -6.94 -5.13 -5.89
CA LEU A 162 -6.61 -6.42 -6.49
C LEU A 162 -5.16 -6.37 -7.04
N PRO A 163 -4.36 -7.44 -6.97
CA PRO A 163 -2.99 -7.47 -7.45
C PRO A 163 -2.84 -7.02 -8.91
N TYR A 164 -3.80 -7.38 -9.78
CA TYR A 164 -3.76 -6.94 -11.18
C TYR A 164 -3.89 -5.42 -11.31
N GLU A 165 -4.54 -4.74 -10.37
CA GLU A 165 -4.67 -3.28 -10.36
C GLU A 165 -3.33 -2.64 -10.00
N MET A 166 -2.63 -3.16 -8.99
CA MET A 166 -1.27 -2.69 -8.69
C MET A 166 -0.32 -2.91 -9.86
N VAL A 167 -0.37 -4.09 -10.50
CA VAL A 167 0.38 -4.36 -11.74
C VAL A 167 0.07 -3.31 -12.79
N LYS A 168 -1.22 -3.01 -13.01
CA LYS A 168 -1.66 -1.99 -13.97
C LYS A 168 -1.14 -0.60 -13.61
N TRP A 169 -1.20 -0.18 -12.34
CA TRP A 169 -0.71 1.13 -11.91
C TRP A 169 0.78 1.29 -12.17
N PHE A 170 1.61 0.31 -11.76
CA PHE A 170 3.05 0.37 -12.01
C PHE A 170 3.40 0.26 -13.51
N LYS A 171 2.68 -0.57 -14.28
CA LYS A 171 2.85 -0.61 -15.76
C LYS A 171 2.51 0.71 -16.42
N ASN A 172 1.43 1.37 -16.01
CA ASN A 172 1.03 2.68 -16.54
C ASN A 172 2.05 3.78 -16.20
N LEU A 173 2.86 3.57 -15.16
CA LEU A 173 3.98 4.45 -14.85
C LEU A 173 5.28 4.02 -15.56
N GLY A 174 5.27 2.95 -16.36
CA GLY A 174 6.42 2.48 -17.12
C GLY A 174 7.41 1.63 -16.32
N TYR A 175 7.00 1.08 -15.17
CA TYR A 175 7.84 0.19 -14.37
C TYR A 175 7.98 -1.18 -15.04
N THR A 176 9.15 -1.79 -14.85
CA THR A 176 9.33 -3.21 -15.18
C THR A 176 8.71 -4.05 -14.07
N ILE A 177 8.00 -5.11 -14.44
CA ILE A 177 7.19 -5.92 -13.52
C ILE A 177 7.67 -7.37 -13.52
N GLY A 178 7.95 -7.91 -12.33
CA GLY A 178 8.11 -9.33 -12.06
C GLY A 178 6.99 -9.74 -11.11
N VAL A 179 6.18 -10.73 -11.47
CA VAL A 179 4.98 -11.08 -10.71
C VAL A 179 4.93 -12.58 -10.49
N ASP A 180 4.56 -12.96 -9.28
CA ASP A 180 4.08 -14.30 -8.96
C ASP A 180 2.78 -14.16 -8.17
N LEU A 181 1.65 -14.36 -8.86
CA LEU A 181 0.36 -14.49 -8.21
C LEU A 181 0.10 -15.98 -8.03
N ASN A 182 0.47 -16.51 -6.87
CA ASN A 182 0.20 -17.91 -6.54
C ASN A 182 -1.30 -18.20 -6.38
N SER A 183 -2.17 -17.19 -6.43
CA SER A 183 -3.62 -17.34 -6.45
C SER A 183 -4.28 -16.44 -7.49
N ALA A 184 -4.61 -17.02 -8.64
CA ALA A 184 -5.71 -16.51 -9.45
C ALA A 184 -7.02 -16.75 -8.68
N TYR A 185 -7.35 -15.84 -7.76
CA TYR A 185 -8.70 -15.51 -7.31
C TYR A 185 -9.77 -16.60 -7.45
N THR A 186 -9.65 -17.67 -6.67
CA THR A 186 -10.78 -18.16 -5.89
C THR A 186 -10.27 -18.41 -4.48
N THR A 187 -10.80 -17.67 -3.52
CA THR A 187 -10.54 -17.88 -2.09
C THR A 187 -10.77 -19.35 -1.70
N THR A 188 -11.66 -20.07 -2.38
CA THR A 188 -11.97 -21.46 -2.06
C THR A 188 -10.80 -22.42 -2.31
N GLN A 189 -10.15 -22.40 -3.48
CA GLN A 189 -9.07 -23.36 -3.78
C GLN A 189 -7.82 -23.08 -2.95
N TYR A 190 -7.45 -21.80 -2.80
CA TYR A 190 -6.32 -21.42 -1.95
C TYR A 190 -6.59 -21.79 -0.48
N VAL A 191 -7.81 -21.52 0.04
CA VAL A 191 -8.17 -21.89 1.41
C VAL A 191 -8.13 -23.41 1.59
N THR A 192 -8.61 -24.20 0.62
CA THR A 192 -8.51 -25.67 0.72
C THR A 192 -7.05 -26.14 0.76
N GLU A 193 -6.20 -25.68 -0.15
CA GLU A 193 -4.78 -26.08 -0.20
C GLU A 193 -4.00 -25.60 1.04
N ALA A 194 -4.19 -24.35 1.44
CA ALA A 194 -3.53 -23.76 2.62
C ALA A 194 -3.98 -24.42 3.94
N LEU A 195 -5.27 -24.78 4.07
CA LEU A 195 -5.76 -25.50 5.25
C LEU A 195 -5.26 -26.95 5.32
N THR A 196 -5.04 -27.59 4.17
CA THR A 196 -4.49 -28.96 4.15
C THR A 196 -3.01 -29.01 4.49
N GLY A 197 -2.28 -27.89 4.35
CA GLY A 197 -0.86 -27.83 4.70
C GLY A 197 0.02 -28.80 3.91
N ASP A 198 -0.39 -29.15 2.68
CA ASP A 198 0.36 -30.10 1.85
C ASP A 198 1.81 -29.64 1.68
N GLU A 199 2.76 -30.56 1.84
CA GLU A 199 4.19 -30.32 1.70
C GLU A 199 4.53 -29.70 0.32
N ALA A 200 3.81 -30.12 -0.72
CA ALA A 200 3.95 -29.54 -2.06
C ALA A 200 3.56 -28.05 -2.11
N PHE A 201 2.50 -27.66 -1.39
CA PHE A 201 2.06 -26.28 -1.28
C PHE A 201 3.11 -25.44 -0.54
N ILE A 202 3.58 -25.90 0.63
CA ILE A 202 4.60 -25.19 1.41
C ILE A 202 5.90 -25.02 0.61
N LYS A 203 6.33 -26.06 -0.10
CA LYS A 203 7.51 -26.00 -0.98
C LYS A 203 7.36 -24.97 -2.10
N LYS A 204 6.17 -24.87 -2.70
CA LYS A 204 5.86 -23.86 -3.73
C LYS A 204 5.91 -22.44 -3.15
N GLN A 205 5.30 -22.21 -2.00
CA GLN A 205 5.32 -20.88 -1.36
C GLN A 205 6.73 -20.47 -0.96
N LYS A 206 7.53 -21.39 -0.41
CA LYS A 206 8.94 -21.14 -0.10
C LYS A 206 9.74 -20.72 -1.34
N ALA A 207 9.56 -21.39 -2.46
CA ALA A 207 10.23 -21.04 -3.71
C ALA A 207 9.84 -19.62 -4.18
N SER A 208 8.56 -19.26 -4.05
CA SER A 208 8.04 -17.93 -4.37
C SER A 208 8.65 -16.84 -3.47
N ILE A 209 8.73 -17.09 -2.16
CA ILE A 209 9.37 -16.19 -1.18
C ILE A 209 10.85 -15.98 -1.50
N VAL A 210 11.59 -17.05 -1.84
CA VAL A 210 12.99 -16.96 -2.27
C VAL A 210 13.12 -16.13 -3.55
N ALA A 211 12.25 -16.33 -4.54
CA ALA A 211 12.25 -15.54 -5.76
C ALA A 211 12.02 -14.04 -5.46
N ALA A 212 11.10 -13.73 -4.56
CA ALA A 212 10.86 -12.35 -4.14
C ALA A 212 12.06 -11.73 -3.41
N SER A 213 12.72 -12.47 -2.51
CA SER A 213 13.97 -12.05 -1.85
C SER A 213 15.07 -11.77 -2.89
N ASN A 214 15.18 -12.60 -3.93
CA ASN A 214 16.13 -12.39 -5.03
C ASN A 214 15.82 -11.13 -5.85
N TYR A 215 14.54 -10.80 -6.06
CA TYR A 215 14.17 -9.53 -6.68
C TYR A 215 14.59 -8.34 -5.83
N TRP A 216 14.29 -8.38 -4.52
CA TRP A 216 14.74 -7.34 -3.58
C TRP A 216 16.25 -7.16 -3.64
N GLY A 217 17.01 -8.25 -3.58
CA GLY A 217 18.48 -8.23 -3.63
C GLY A 217 19.08 -7.64 -4.92
N ARG A 218 18.27 -7.47 -5.96
CA ARG A 218 18.62 -6.83 -7.25
C ARG A 218 18.08 -5.41 -7.36
N GLU A 219 17.76 -4.80 -6.22
CA GLU A 219 17.22 -3.44 -6.08
C GLU A 219 15.84 -3.28 -6.75
N TRP A 220 15.03 -4.33 -6.74
CA TRP A 220 13.61 -4.22 -7.05
C TRP A 220 12.86 -3.91 -5.76
N LYS A 221 11.73 -3.23 -5.89
CA LYS A 221 10.74 -3.15 -4.81
C LYS A 221 9.83 -4.36 -4.86
N VAL A 222 9.41 -4.83 -3.70
CA VAL A 222 8.61 -6.04 -3.56
C VAL A 222 7.45 -5.76 -2.61
N ILE A 223 6.23 -6.05 -3.06
CA ILE A 223 5.01 -6.01 -2.25
C ILE A 223 4.50 -7.44 -2.12
N PHE A 224 4.27 -7.89 -0.91
CA PHE A 224 3.65 -9.17 -0.62
C PHE A 224 2.14 -9.05 -0.48
N PHE A 225 1.46 -10.08 -0.97
CA PHE A 225 0.05 -10.34 -0.73
C PHE A 225 -0.02 -11.36 0.40
N VAL A 226 -0.52 -10.95 1.55
CA VAL A 226 -0.54 -11.78 2.77
C VAL A 226 -1.90 -11.71 3.44
N ASP A 227 -2.13 -12.61 4.38
CA ASP A 227 -3.24 -12.49 5.31
C ASP A 227 -2.96 -11.42 6.37
N SER A 228 -3.98 -10.69 6.81
CA SER A 228 -3.87 -9.72 7.91
C SER A 228 -3.47 -10.33 9.25
N ALA A 229 -3.52 -11.66 9.39
CA ALA A 229 -2.91 -12.38 10.50
C ALA A 229 -1.40 -12.11 10.62
N ILE A 230 -0.69 -11.93 9.50
CA ILE A 230 0.75 -11.62 9.47
C ILE A 230 1.04 -10.29 10.16
N THR A 231 0.29 -9.25 9.80
CA THR A 231 0.52 -7.91 10.36
C THR A 231 0.08 -7.83 11.81
N THR A 232 -0.99 -8.55 12.18
CA THR A 232 -1.38 -8.64 13.59
C THR A 232 -0.31 -9.34 14.44
N ALA A 233 0.23 -10.46 13.95
CA ALA A 233 1.33 -11.16 14.63
C ALA A 233 2.55 -10.25 14.77
N ALA A 234 2.93 -9.52 13.72
CA ALA A 234 4.05 -8.58 13.77
C ALA A 234 3.85 -7.43 14.78
N LYS A 235 2.64 -6.87 14.87
CA LYS A 235 2.29 -5.87 15.89
C LYS A 235 2.43 -6.44 17.31
N GLN A 236 2.03 -7.70 17.52
CA GLN A 236 2.17 -8.38 18.81
C GLN A 236 3.63 -8.67 19.16
N ALA A 237 4.45 -9.08 18.19
CA ALA A 237 5.89 -9.30 18.37
C ALA A 237 6.59 -8.09 18.98
N LYS A 238 6.26 -6.91 18.43
CA LYS A 238 6.81 -5.61 18.84
C LYS A 238 6.50 -5.31 20.30
N ASN A 239 5.35 -5.79 20.79
CA ASN A 239 4.89 -5.58 22.16
C ASN A 239 5.35 -6.67 23.15
N ALA A 240 5.81 -7.83 22.65
CA ALA A 240 6.04 -9.04 23.46
C ALA A 240 7.53 -9.42 23.62
N ASN A 241 8.49 -8.55 23.29
CA ASN A 241 9.92 -8.85 23.33
C ASN A 241 10.33 -10.12 22.52
N GLY A 242 9.63 -10.40 21.41
CA GLY A 242 10.15 -11.28 20.35
C GLY A 242 9.59 -12.70 20.23
N ASP A 243 8.65 -13.15 21.06
CA ASP A 243 8.17 -14.55 20.98
C ASP A 243 6.85 -14.68 20.17
N LEU A 244 7.01 -14.88 18.85
CA LEU A 244 5.93 -14.86 17.84
C LEU A 244 5.16 -16.17 17.66
N HIS A 245 5.54 -17.23 18.39
CA HIS A 245 5.19 -18.61 18.08
C HIS A 245 3.72 -19.03 18.30
N LYS A 246 2.86 -18.23 18.96
CA LYS A 246 1.57 -18.72 19.48
C LYS A 246 0.28 -18.17 18.83
N GLU A 247 0.35 -17.21 17.91
CA GLU A 247 -0.83 -16.38 17.58
C GLU A 247 -1.39 -16.54 16.16
N MET A 248 -0.57 -16.91 15.16
CA MET A 248 -1.06 -17.06 13.77
C MET A 248 -1.99 -18.27 13.60
N ASP A 249 -1.70 -19.37 14.30
CA ASP A 249 -2.33 -20.68 14.15
C ASP A 249 -3.82 -20.73 14.59
N LYS A 250 -4.30 -19.71 15.31
CA LYS A 250 -5.68 -19.66 15.83
C LYS A 250 -6.65 -18.83 15.01
N ARG A 251 -6.19 -18.16 13.96
CA ARG A 251 -7.02 -17.20 13.21
C ARG A 251 -7.28 -17.71 11.81
N SER A 252 -8.56 -18.00 11.53
CA SER A 252 -9.08 -18.16 10.17
C SER A 252 -8.63 -16.95 9.32
N PRO A 253 -8.32 -17.12 8.01
CA PRO A 253 -7.88 -16.03 7.14
C PRO A 253 -8.72 -14.76 7.34
N THR A 254 -8.17 -13.73 7.98
CA THR A 254 -8.95 -12.57 8.45
C THR A 254 -9.12 -11.49 7.38
N GLY A 255 -8.51 -11.69 6.21
CA GLY A 255 -8.65 -10.82 5.05
C GLY A 255 -7.33 -10.61 4.32
N THR A 256 -7.39 -10.31 3.03
CA THR A 256 -6.20 -10.03 2.21
C THR A 256 -5.59 -8.67 2.55
N HIS A 257 -4.26 -8.64 2.63
CA HIS A 257 -3.45 -7.51 3.07
C HIS A 257 -2.20 -7.34 2.20
N TYR A 258 -1.62 -6.15 2.23
CA TYR A 258 -0.46 -5.77 1.42
C TYR A 258 0.65 -5.23 2.32
N ILE A 259 1.85 -5.83 2.26
CA ILE A 259 3.05 -5.32 2.96
C ILE A 259 4.18 -5.08 1.97
N THR A 260 4.98 -4.02 2.17
CA THR A 260 6.15 -3.75 1.30
C THR A 260 7.42 -4.23 2.00
N LEU A 261 8.27 -4.98 1.28
CA LEU A 261 9.49 -5.56 1.83
C LEU A 261 10.60 -4.50 1.98
N GLU A 262 11.14 -4.40 3.19
CA GLU A 262 12.17 -3.42 3.58
C GLU A 262 13.56 -4.03 3.79
N SER A 263 13.68 -5.36 3.71
CA SER A 263 14.97 -6.05 3.78
C SER A 263 14.97 -7.33 2.96
N CYS A 264 16.15 -7.90 2.72
CA CYS A 264 16.25 -9.30 2.31
C CYS A 264 15.52 -10.21 3.31
N ILE A 265 15.06 -11.35 2.80
CA ILE A 265 14.44 -12.41 3.58
C ILE A 265 15.50 -13.43 3.95
N ASN A 266 15.71 -13.63 5.24
CA ASN A 266 16.62 -14.64 5.77
C ASN A 266 15.81 -15.88 6.12
N ILE A 267 16.07 -17.01 5.46
CA ILE A 267 15.45 -18.30 5.79
C ILE A 267 16.46 -19.14 6.56
N HIS A 268 16.09 -19.55 7.77
CA HIS A 268 16.91 -20.39 8.64
C HIS A 268 16.42 -21.84 8.57
N GLU A 269 17.00 -22.61 7.66
CA GLU A 269 16.57 -23.99 7.36
C GLU A 269 16.58 -24.92 8.58
N HIS A 270 17.56 -24.78 9.47
CA HIS A 270 17.65 -25.62 10.67
C HIS A 270 16.55 -25.36 11.69
N SER A 271 16.15 -24.10 11.88
CA SER A 271 15.10 -23.70 12.82
C SER A 271 13.72 -23.63 12.17
N GLN A 272 13.62 -23.81 10.85
CA GLN A 272 12.38 -23.64 10.08
C GLN A 272 11.73 -22.26 10.33
N THR A 273 12.56 -21.22 10.45
CA THR A 273 12.12 -19.84 10.64
C THR A 273 12.56 -18.96 9.48
N MET A 274 11.94 -17.78 9.37
CA MET A 274 12.35 -16.72 8.46
C MET A 274 12.29 -15.36 9.14
N SER A 275 13.19 -14.45 8.77
CA SER A 275 13.15 -13.06 9.25
C SER A 275 13.24 -12.06 8.11
N PHE A 276 12.52 -10.95 8.25
CA PHE A 276 12.59 -9.81 7.33
C PHE A 276 11.94 -8.57 7.95
N SER A 277 12.22 -7.40 7.37
CA SER A 277 11.58 -6.14 7.70
C SER A 277 10.55 -5.79 6.63
N PHE A 278 9.46 -5.14 7.02
CA PHE A 278 8.45 -4.68 6.07
C PHE A 278 7.72 -3.43 6.55
N TYR A 279 7.26 -2.63 5.60
CA TYR A 279 6.31 -1.55 5.82
C TYR A 279 4.88 -2.10 5.88
N ASP A 280 4.17 -1.72 6.93
CA ASP A 280 2.72 -1.85 7.08
C ASP A 280 2.17 -0.54 7.65
N TYR A 281 1.39 0.14 6.82
CA TYR A 281 0.62 1.37 7.07
C TYR A 281 1.01 2.20 8.30
N GLY A 282 1.91 3.15 8.08
CA GLY A 282 2.36 4.09 9.10
C GLY A 282 3.53 3.59 9.94
N ASP A 283 3.98 2.35 9.74
CA ASP A 283 5.09 1.78 10.50
C ASP A 283 5.99 0.87 9.64
N ILE A 284 7.24 0.73 10.09
CA ILE A 284 8.17 -0.29 9.60
C ILE A 284 8.37 -1.31 10.71
N HIS A 285 7.94 -2.53 10.45
CA HIS A 285 8.21 -3.68 11.29
C HIS A 285 9.61 -4.20 10.96
N LYS A 286 10.56 -4.03 11.88
CA LYS A 286 11.97 -4.40 11.66
C LYS A 286 12.26 -5.80 12.19
N ASP A 287 12.96 -6.59 11.38
CA ASP A 287 13.45 -7.95 11.70
C ASP A 287 12.41 -8.81 12.42
N ILE A 288 11.25 -8.99 11.79
CA ILE A 288 10.18 -9.83 12.33
C ILE A 288 10.46 -11.29 11.98
N HIS A 289 10.33 -12.17 12.96
CA HIS A 289 10.64 -13.59 12.85
C HIS A 289 9.37 -14.45 12.76
N PHE A 290 9.17 -15.16 11.66
CA PHE A 290 8.04 -16.07 11.49
C PHE A 290 8.52 -17.52 11.44
N ARG A 291 7.68 -18.47 11.87
CA ARG A 291 7.83 -19.87 11.44
C ARG A 291 7.54 -19.94 9.94
N LEU A 292 8.40 -20.62 9.19
CA LEU A 292 8.34 -20.64 7.74
C LEU A 292 7.02 -21.24 7.23
N GLU A 293 6.61 -22.37 7.83
CA GLU A 293 5.36 -23.05 7.49
C GLU A 293 4.13 -22.16 7.74
N ASP A 294 4.09 -21.50 8.90
CA ASP A 294 2.98 -20.63 9.28
C ASP A 294 2.91 -19.43 8.32
N PHE A 295 4.04 -18.80 7.99
CA PHE A 295 4.08 -17.74 7.00
C PHE A 295 3.57 -18.21 5.62
N CYS A 296 4.00 -19.38 5.16
CA CYS A 296 3.59 -19.94 3.87
C CYS A 296 2.07 -20.14 3.77
N LYS A 297 1.39 -20.54 4.85
CA LYS A 297 -0.08 -20.69 4.87
C LYS A 297 -0.80 -19.35 4.68
N HIS A 298 -0.20 -18.26 5.14
CA HIS A 298 -0.75 -16.89 5.08
C HIS A 298 -0.15 -16.03 3.95
N TYR A 299 0.56 -16.64 2.99
CA TYR A 299 1.25 -15.94 1.91
C TYR A 299 0.65 -16.23 0.54
N PHE A 300 0.05 -15.22 -0.09
CA PHE A 300 -0.69 -15.36 -1.35
C PHE A 300 0.14 -15.07 -2.61
N GLY A 301 1.36 -14.55 -2.47
CA GLY A 301 2.26 -14.23 -3.58
C GLY A 301 2.92 -12.85 -3.45
N TYR A 302 3.51 -12.36 -4.55
CA TYR A 302 4.17 -11.07 -4.58
C TYR A 302 4.08 -10.34 -5.92
N LEU A 303 4.26 -9.02 -5.84
CA LEU A 303 4.58 -8.15 -6.96
C LEU A 303 5.98 -7.58 -6.73
N ALA A 304 6.90 -7.83 -7.66
CA ALA A 304 8.16 -7.13 -7.76
C ALA A 304 8.12 -6.10 -8.90
N PHE A 305 8.70 -4.93 -8.69
CA PHE A 305 8.81 -3.91 -9.72
C PHE A 305 10.11 -3.12 -9.61
N LYS A 306 10.59 -2.64 -10.75
CA LYS A 306 11.76 -1.76 -10.83
C LYS A 306 11.39 -0.50 -11.60
N PRO A 307 11.72 0.70 -11.08
CA PRO A 307 11.49 1.93 -11.82
C PRO A 307 12.17 1.88 -13.18
N PRO A 308 11.59 2.54 -14.19
CA PRO A 308 12.27 2.71 -15.45
C PRO A 308 13.55 3.53 -15.21
N PHE A 309 14.70 2.95 -15.55
CA PHE A 309 15.94 3.72 -15.71
C PHE A 309 15.74 4.89 -16.68
#